data_AF-S8E2D0-F1
#
_entry.id   AF-S8E2D0-F1
#
_cell.length_a   1.000
_cell.length_b   1.000
_cell.length_c   1.000
_cell.angle_alpha   90.00
_cell.angle_beta   90.00
_cell.angle_gamma   90.00
#
_symmetry.space_group_name_H-M   'P 1'
#
loop_
_entity.id
_entity.type
_entity.pdbx_description
1 polymer ?
#
loop_
_entity_poly.entity_id
_entity_poly.type
_entity_poly.pdbx_seq_one_letter_code
_entity_poly.pdbx_strand_id
1 'polypeptide(L)'
;MFATAKKHQACFAAVKLGRDLKGKLPIWYHIGASKKLRSLNNTRTSDCLRDHHSVSTVLDVSKLAQRQCYTEARAGHNDYTPDNCECQKCRADRRHGCTHPHKCCKSAETALREVQPKWHPDEDTVHDGLSLTKRREEMNTSALEERGTLVFNPSLTEDGDLTQAFRVFVD
;
A
#
# COMPACT_ATOMS: atom_id res chain seq x y z
N MET A 1 2.71 -11.96 6.33
CA MET A 1 1.28 -11.73 6.66
C MET A 1 0.34 -12.62 5.82
N PHE A 2 0.18 -12.41 4.51
CA PHE A 2 -0.77 -13.19 3.70
C PHE A 2 -0.47 -14.70 3.62
N ALA A 3 0.80 -15.11 3.49
CA ALA A 3 1.18 -16.52 3.52
C ALA A 3 0.82 -17.20 4.86
N THR A 4 1.02 -16.48 5.97
CA THR A 4 0.64 -16.90 7.32
C THR A 4 -0.88 -17.01 7.45
N ALA A 5 -1.63 -16.02 6.97
CA ALA A 5 -3.10 -16.07 6.98
C ALA A 5 -3.63 -17.30 6.25
N LYS A 6 -3.09 -17.60 5.06
CA LYS A 6 -3.43 -18.83 4.32
C LYS A 6 -3.13 -20.11 5.11
N LYS A 7 -1.99 -20.18 5.82
CA LYS A 7 -1.62 -21.32 6.67
C LYS A 7 -2.65 -21.55 7.79
N HIS A 8 -3.21 -20.48 8.35
CA HIS A 8 -4.18 -20.52 9.44
C HIS A 8 -5.64 -20.43 8.97
N GLN A 9 -5.90 -20.65 7.67
CA GLN A 9 -7.25 -20.54 7.08
C GLN A 9 -7.94 -19.20 7.36
N ALA A 10 -7.15 -18.14 7.59
CA ALA A 10 -7.64 -16.77 7.71
C ALA A 10 -7.69 -16.13 6.32
N CYS A 11 -8.80 -15.47 6.02
CA CYS A 11 -9.04 -14.77 4.77
C CYS A 11 -8.91 -13.26 4.98
N PHE A 12 -8.25 -12.57 4.06
CA PHE A 12 -8.29 -11.10 4.03
C PHE A 12 -9.63 -10.66 3.43
N ALA A 13 -10.56 -10.28 4.29
CA ALA A 13 -11.97 -10.11 3.96
C ALA A 13 -12.46 -8.70 4.30
N ALA A 14 -11.63 -7.68 4.04
CA ALA A 14 -12.08 -6.29 4.10
C ALA A 14 -13.11 -6.01 2.99
N VAL A 15 -14.29 -5.57 3.41
CA VAL A 15 -15.38 -5.16 2.51
C VAL A 15 -15.01 -3.81 1.88
N LYS A 16 -14.60 -2.85 2.70
CA LYS A 16 -14.11 -1.53 2.30
C LYS A 16 -12.82 -1.22 3.06
N LEU A 17 -11.81 -0.71 2.35
CA LEU A 17 -10.53 -0.30 2.95
C LEU A 17 -10.36 1.21 2.85
N GLY A 18 -10.00 1.87 3.94
CA GLY A 18 -9.56 3.26 3.91
C GLY A 18 -8.29 3.47 3.08
N ARG A 19 -8.06 4.71 2.65
CA ARG A 19 -6.89 5.11 1.86
C ARG A 19 -5.56 4.73 2.53
N ASP A 20 -5.43 5.02 3.81
CA ASP A 20 -4.21 4.72 4.58
C ASP A 20 -3.94 3.22 4.62
N LEU A 21 -5.00 2.41 4.74
CA LEU A 21 -4.88 0.97 4.81
C LEU A 21 -4.49 0.36 3.45
N LYS A 22 -5.03 0.90 2.34
CA LYS A 22 -4.58 0.57 0.98
C LYS A 22 -3.08 0.87 0.79
N GLY A 23 -2.61 2.00 1.31
CA GLY A 23 -1.19 2.39 1.24
C GLY A 23 -0.25 1.42 1.98
N LYS A 24 -0.72 0.80 3.07
CA LYS A 24 0.06 -0.17 3.87
C LYS A 24 0.13 -1.56 3.24
N LEU A 25 -0.66 -1.86 2.20
CA LEU A 25 -0.65 -3.17 1.55
C LEU A 25 0.75 -3.47 0.96
N PRO A 26 1.25 -4.72 1.07
CA PRO A 26 2.50 -5.12 0.45
C PRO A 26 2.42 -5.05 -1.07
N ILE A 27 3.36 -4.36 -1.72
CA ILE A 27 3.36 -4.25 -3.19
C ILE A 27 3.86 -5.53 -3.88
N TRP A 28 4.76 -6.25 -3.23
CA TRP A 28 5.29 -7.52 -3.73
C TRP A 28 4.34 -8.66 -3.37
N TYR A 29 4.04 -9.52 -4.35
CA TYR A 29 3.03 -10.57 -4.19
C TYR A 29 1.66 -10.03 -3.70
N HIS A 30 1.31 -8.84 -4.19
CA HIS A 30 0.13 -8.09 -3.79
C HIS A 30 -1.18 -8.89 -3.98
N ILE A 31 -2.13 -8.75 -3.05
CA ILE A 31 -3.41 -9.49 -3.05
C ILE A 31 -4.24 -9.27 -4.32
N GLY A 32 -4.27 -8.04 -4.82
CA GLY A 32 -4.91 -7.66 -6.08
C GLY A 32 -4.00 -7.70 -7.30
N ALA A 33 -2.91 -8.47 -7.30
CA ALA A 33 -1.93 -8.40 -8.39
C ALA A 33 -2.48 -8.90 -9.72
N SER A 34 -2.43 -8.02 -10.74
CA SER A 34 -2.64 -8.37 -12.15
C SER A 34 -1.55 -9.34 -12.63
N LYS A 35 -1.74 -10.00 -13.78
CA LYS A 35 -0.69 -10.85 -14.39
C LYS A 35 0.61 -10.06 -14.58
N LYS A 36 0.51 -8.79 -14.96
CA LYS A 36 1.63 -7.90 -15.17
C LYS A 36 2.27 -7.45 -13.86
N LEU A 37 1.50 -7.14 -12.82
CA LEU A 37 2.10 -6.86 -11.50
C LEU A 37 2.90 -8.06 -10.98
N ARG A 38 2.39 -9.29 -11.18
CA ARG A 38 3.12 -10.52 -10.80
C ARG A 38 4.41 -10.68 -11.59
N SER A 39 4.42 -10.39 -12.89
CA SER A 39 5.64 -10.50 -13.70
C SER A 39 6.73 -9.50 -13.29
N LEU A 40 6.35 -8.39 -12.64
CA LEU A 40 7.32 -7.41 -12.15
C LEU A 40 8.10 -7.89 -10.91
N ASN A 41 7.59 -8.87 -10.14
CA ASN A 41 8.20 -9.31 -8.87
C ASN A 41 9.66 -9.82 -9.01
N ASN A 42 10.06 -10.27 -10.19
CA ASN A 42 11.37 -10.90 -10.44
C ASN A 42 12.22 -10.13 -11.47
N THR A 43 11.99 -8.83 -11.60
CA THR A 43 12.80 -7.98 -12.48
C THR A 43 13.98 -7.38 -11.71
N ARG A 44 15.10 -7.13 -12.39
CA ARG A 44 16.27 -6.47 -11.79
C ARG A 44 15.94 -5.12 -11.16
N THR A 45 14.98 -4.39 -11.74
CA THR A 45 14.49 -3.13 -11.16
C THR A 45 13.71 -3.36 -9.87
N SER A 46 12.92 -4.43 -9.77
CA SER A 46 12.24 -4.80 -8.53
C SER A 46 13.18 -5.31 -7.45
N ASP A 47 14.27 -5.97 -7.83
CA ASP A 47 15.35 -6.31 -6.89
C ASP A 47 15.97 -5.02 -6.33
N CYS A 48 16.32 -4.07 -7.21
CA CYS A 48 16.84 -2.77 -6.80
C CYS A 48 15.86 -2.00 -5.89
N LEU A 49 14.56 -2.01 -6.22
CA LEU A 49 13.52 -1.38 -5.41
C LEU A 49 13.47 -1.97 -4.00
N ARG A 50 13.65 -3.29 -3.84
CA ARG A 50 13.68 -3.96 -2.54
C ARG A 50 14.98 -3.69 -1.77
N ASP A 51 16.11 -3.88 -2.44
CA ASP A 51 17.41 -3.97 -1.77
C ASP A 51 18.05 -2.60 -1.52
N HIS A 52 17.85 -1.65 -2.43
CA HIS A 52 18.48 -0.33 -2.39
C HIS A 52 17.51 0.82 -2.05
N HIS A 53 16.21 0.63 -2.30
CA HIS A 53 15.18 1.63 -1.98
C HIS A 53 14.24 1.20 -0.84
N SER A 54 14.41 0.00 -0.27
CA SER A 54 13.61 -0.54 0.83
C SER A 54 12.09 -0.52 0.56
N VAL A 55 11.69 -0.70 -0.69
CA VAL A 55 10.29 -0.67 -1.11
C VAL A 55 9.59 -1.94 -0.65
N SER A 56 8.52 -1.78 0.14
CA SER A 56 7.75 -2.91 0.66
C SER A 56 6.24 -2.73 0.49
N THR A 57 5.76 -1.49 0.46
CA THR A 57 4.32 -1.16 0.45
C THR A 57 3.88 -0.42 -0.81
N VAL A 58 2.56 -0.34 -1.04
CA VAL A 58 1.97 0.48 -2.10
C VAL A 58 2.32 1.96 -1.92
N LEU A 59 2.39 2.45 -0.68
CA LEU A 59 2.79 3.82 -0.38
C LEU A 59 4.26 4.09 -0.78
N ASP A 60 5.16 3.12 -0.61
CA ASP A 60 6.57 3.27 -0.99
C ASP A 60 6.73 3.45 -2.51
N VAL A 61 6.02 2.64 -3.32
CA VAL A 61 6.04 2.81 -4.79
C VAL A 61 5.37 4.11 -5.22
N SER A 62 4.31 4.55 -4.53
CA SER A 62 3.67 5.84 -4.79
C SER A 62 4.63 7.02 -4.59
N LYS A 63 5.36 7.04 -3.47
CA LYS A 63 6.39 8.07 -3.20
C LYS A 63 7.49 8.12 -4.25
N LEU A 64 7.91 6.96 -4.78
CA LEU A 64 8.91 6.88 -5.84
C LEU A 64 8.35 7.34 -7.20
N ALA A 65 7.12 6.93 -7.54
CA ALA A 65 6.45 7.29 -8.78
C ALA A 65 6.15 8.80 -8.86
N GLN A 66 5.83 9.43 -7.72
CA GLN A 66 5.53 10.86 -7.60
C GLN A 66 6.76 11.72 -7.29
N ARG A 67 7.97 11.16 -7.43
CA ARG A 67 9.19 11.91 -7.13
C ARG A 67 9.36 13.07 -8.12
N GLN A 68 9.38 14.30 -7.60
CA GLN A 68 9.42 15.53 -8.39
C GLN A 68 10.43 15.53 -9.56
N CYS A 69 11.69 15.18 -9.31
CA CYS A 69 12.71 15.18 -10.36
C CYS A 69 12.42 14.19 -11.50
N TYR A 70 11.69 13.11 -11.21
CA TYR A 70 11.25 12.14 -12.20
C TYR A 70 10.01 12.64 -12.94
N THR A 71 9.03 13.18 -12.23
CA THR A 71 7.80 13.71 -12.84
C THR A 71 8.08 14.90 -13.76
N GLU A 72 8.98 15.81 -13.36
CA GLU A 72 9.45 16.92 -14.19
C GLU A 72 10.18 16.43 -15.44
N ALA A 73 11.10 15.45 -15.28
CA ALA A 73 11.83 14.88 -16.41
C ALA A 73 10.91 14.17 -17.41
N ARG A 74 9.77 13.63 -16.95
CA ARG A 74 8.76 12.99 -17.81
C ARG A 74 7.77 13.97 -18.43
N ALA A 75 7.49 15.10 -17.78
CA ALA A 75 6.54 16.11 -18.27
C ALA A 75 6.96 16.71 -19.63
N GLY A 76 8.23 16.61 -20.01
CA GLY A 76 8.73 17.00 -21.33
C GLY A 76 8.21 16.16 -22.51
N HIS A 77 7.30 15.19 -22.29
CA HIS A 77 6.64 14.34 -23.31
C HIS A 77 7.56 13.51 -24.24
N ASN A 78 8.87 13.51 -23.99
CA ASN A 78 9.80 12.63 -24.70
C ASN A 78 9.83 11.25 -24.03
N ASP A 79 9.88 10.19 -24.84
CA ASP A 79 10.03 8.80 -24.34
C ASP A 79 11.34 8.56 -23.57
N TYR A 80 12.29 9.49 -23.73
CA TYR A 80 13.58 9.49 -23.05
C TYR A 80 13.51 10.28 -21.74
N THR A 81 13.76 9.61 -20.62
CA THR A 81 13.97 10.24 -19.31
C THR A 81 15.48 10.22 -18.99
N PRO A 82 16.15 11.37 -18.86
CA PRO A 82 17.56 11.42 -18.49
C PRO A 82 17.81 10.75 -17.14
N ASP A 83 18.93 10.04 -17.02
CA ASP A 83 19.26 9.25 -15.82
C ASP A 83 20.44 9.84 -15.01
N ASN A 84 20.94 10.99 -15.44
CA ASN A 84 22.01 11.76 -14.79
C ASN A 84 21.47 12.78 -13.78
N CYS A 85 20.26 12.60 -13.26
CA CYS A 85 19.68 13.54 -12.28
C CYS A 85 20.58 13.69 -11.04
N GLU A 86 21.01 14.91 -10.76
CA GLU A 86 21.91 15.21 -9.64
C GLU A 86 21.16 15.68 -8.38
N CYS A 87 19.84 15.53 -8.30
CA CYS A 87 19.13 15.94 -7.08
C CYS A 87 19.61 15.14 -5.85
N GLN A 88 19.41 15.69 -4.65
CA GLN A 88 19.84 15.05 -3.39
C GLN A 88 19.31 13.61 -3.25
N LYS A 89 18.05 13.37 -3.63
CA LYS A 89 17.42 12.04 -3.56
C LYS A 89 18.10 11.03 -4.50
N CYS A 90 18.31 11.40 -5.77
CA CYS A 90 18.98 10.53 -6.73
C CYS A 90 20.46 10.30 -6.39
N ARG A 91 21.16 11.28 -5.79
CA ARG A 91 22.51 11.07 -5.25
C ARG A 91 22.53 10.10 -4.07
N ALA A 92 21.55 10.21 -3.16
CA ALA A 92 21.41 9.29 -2.05
C ALA A 92 21.16 7.85 -2.54
N ASP A 93 20.22 7.66 -3.46
CA ASP A 93 19.95 6.35 -4.06
C ASP A 93 21.20 5.72 -4.68
N ARG A 94 22.02 6.52 -5.40
CA ARG A 94 23.29 6.05 -5.96
C ARG A 94 24.30 5.65 -4.89
N ARG A 95 24.39 6.38 -3.78
CA ARG A 95 25.22 5.99 -2.62
C ARG A 95 24.75 4.70 -1.97
N HIS A 96 23.45 4.39 -2.05
CA HIS A 96 22.86 3.15 -1.57
C HIS A 96 22.98 1.97 -2.56
N GLY A 97 23.56 2.17 -3.75
CA GLY A 97 23.82 1.12 -4.73
C GLY A 97 22.91 1.14 -5.97
N CYS A 98 21.92 2.03 -6.03
CA CYS A 98 21.08 2.15 -7.22
C CYS A 98 21.82 2.87 -8.35
N THR A 99 22.06 2.19 -9.47
CA THR A 99 22.73 2.79 -10.64
C THR A 99 21.84 3.75 -11.42
N HIS A 100 20.53 3.51 -11.43
CA HIS A 100 19.58 4.19 -12.32
C HIS A 100 18.30 4.61 -11.59
N PRO A 101 18.33 5.69 -10.78
CA PRO A 101 17.21 6.08 -9.93
C PRO A 101 15.91 6.34 -10.71
N HIS A 102 15.98 6.97 -11.89
CA HIS A 102 14.79 7.25 -12.69
C HIS A 102 14.17 6.00 -13.32
N LYS A 103 14.97 4.97 -13.62
CA LYS A 103 14.43 3.66 -14.03
C LYS A 103 13.66 2.99 -12.89
N CYS A 104 14.12 3.14 -11.65
CA CYS A 104 13.41 2.63 -10.48
C CYS A 104 12.09 3.40 -10.26
N CYS A 105 12.07 4.73 -10.42
CA CYS A 105 10.84 5.51 -10.40
C CYS A 105 9.84 5.05 -11.47
N LYS A 106 10.28 4.82 -12.72
CA LYS A 106 9.42 4.29 -13.80
C LYS A 106 8.89 2.88 -13.51
N SER A 107 9.71 2.02 -12.91
CA SER A 107 9.29 0.68 -12.48
C SER A 107 8.26 0.77 -11.35
N ALA A 108 8.46 1.67 -10.38
CA ALA A 108 7.53 1.93 -9.29
C ALA A 108 6.18 2.46 -9.81
N GLU A 109 6.19 3.42 -10.75
CA GLU A 109 4.98 3.87 -11.44
C GLU A 109 4.27 2.70 -12.12
N THR A 110 5.02 1.88 -12.85
CA THR A 110 4.44 0.75 -13.58
C THR A 110 3.79 -0.25 -12.62
N ALA A 111 4.42 -0.52 -11.47
CA ALA A 111 3.83 -1.38 -10.43
C ALA A 111 2.56 -0.76 -9.83
N LEU A 112 2.59 0.54 -9.50
CA LEU A 112 1.45 1.26 -8.93
C LEU A 112 0.23 1.22 -9.85
N ARG A 113 0.41 1.48 -11.15
CA ARG A 113 -0.67 1.46 -12.16
C ARG A 113 -1.34 0.09 -12.29
N GLU A 114 -0.65 -0.99 -11.94
CA GLU A 114 -1.17 -2.36 -12.03
C GLU A 114 -1.87 -2.82 -10.73
N VAL A 115 -1.90 -1.99 -9.69
CA VAL A 115 -2.71 -2.20 -8.49
C VAL A 115 -4.17 -1.96 -8.86
N GLN A 116 -5.02 -2.98 -8.69
CA GLN A 116 -6.45 -2.87 -9.04
C GLN A 116 -7.16 -1.79 -8.21
N PRO A 117 -8.22 -1.16 -8.75
CA PRO A 117 -8.87 -0.01 -8.11
C PRO A 117 -9.32 -0.25 -6.65
N LYS A 118 -9.84 -1.45 -6.35
CA LYS A 118 -10.25 -1.82 -4.97
C LYS A 118 -9.13 -1.62 -3.93
N TRP A 119 -7.87 -1.77 -4.34
CA TRP A 119 -6.69 -1.73 -3.48
C TRP A 119 -5.80 -0.51 -3.73
N HIS A 120 -6.16 0.37 -4.67
CA HIS A 120 -5.34 1.51 -5.07
C HIS A 120 -5.59 2.71 -4.13
N PRO A 121 -4.55 3.35 -3.58
CA PRO A 121 -4.70 4.40 -2.56
C PRO A 121 -5.30 5.71 -3.10
N ASP A 122 -5.21 5.96 -4.40
CA ASP A 122 -5.83 7.14 -5.02
C ASP A 122 -7.28 6.90 -5.45
N GLU A 123 -7.80 5.68 -5.28
CA GLU A 123 -9.21 5.39 -5.49
C GLU A 123 -9.96 5.62 -4.19
N ASP A 124 -10.96 6.49 -4.23
CA ASP A 124 -11.79 6.78 -3.07
C ASP A 124 -12.61 5.56 -2.67
N THR A 125 -12.64 5.30 -1.37
CA THR A 125 -13.56 4.33 -0.77
C THR A 125 -14.74 5.09 -0.21
N VAL A 126 -15.96 4.76 -0.66
CA VAL A 126 -17.18 5.34 -0.09
C VAL A 126 -17.33 4.85 1.35
N HIS A 127 -16.97 5.71 2.31
CA HIS A 127 -17.23 5.45 3.73
C HIS A 127 -18.73 5.26 3.96
N ASP A 128 -19.09 4.30 4.82
CA ASP A 128 -20.49 4.06 5.17
C ASP A 128 -21.03 5.09 6.18
N GLY A 129 -20.16 5.85 6.85
CA GLY A 129 -20.55 6.82 7.88
C GLY A 129 -21.11 6.15 9.15
N LEU A 130 -20.87 4.85 9.33
CA LEU A 130 -21.43 4.04 10.40
C LEU A 130 -20.46 3.81 11.56
N SER A 131 -19.20 4.24 11.41
CA SER A 131 -18.19 4.12 12.46
C SER A 131 -18.63 4.80 13.75
N LEU A 132 -18.31 4.18 14.88
CA LEU A 132 -18.54 4.80 16.17
C LEU A 132 -17.77 6.11 16.27
N THR A 133 -18.35 7.08 16.99
CA THR A 133 -17.62 8.29 17.36
C THR A 133 -16.62 7.94 18.46
N LYS A 134 -15.51 8.70 18.58
CA LYS A 134 -14.51 8.50 19.65
C LYS A 134 -15.14 8.36 21.04
N ARG A 135 -16.11 9.22 21.35
CA ARG A 135 -16.87 9.15 22.61
C ARG A 135 -17.55 7.79 22.81
N ARG A 136 -18.15 7.21 21.76
CA ARG A 136 -18.80 5.89 21.83
C ARG A 136 -17.76 4.76 21.96
N GLU A 137 -16.60 4.89 21.35
CA GLU A 137 -15.48 3.95 21.51
C GLU A 137 -14.92 3.97 22.94
N GLU A 138 -14.74 5.16 23.51
CA GLU A 138 -14.32 5.35 24.91
C GLU A 138 -15.36 4.76 25.87
N MET A 139 -16.65 5.04 25.65
CA MET A 139 -17.73 4.44 26.44
C MET A 139 -17.75 2.91 26.36
N ASN A 140 -17.54 2.34 25.17
CA ASN A 140 -17.43 0.89 25.01
C ASN A 140 -16.22 0.32 25.75
N THR A 141 -15.10 1.04 25.80
CA THR A 141 -13.89 0.61 26.51
C THR A 141 -14.16 0.50 28.01
N SER A 142 -14.74 1.53 28.62
CA SER A 142 -15.15 1.51 30.03
C SER A 142 -16.21 0.44 30.32
N ALA A 143 -17.23 0.31 29.46
CA ALA A 143 -18.25 -0.72 29.61
C ALA A 143 -17.68 -2.14 29.53
N LEU A 144 -16.58 -2.37 28.79
CA LEU A 144 -15.92 -3.67 28.73
C LEU A 144 -15.30 -4.06 30.08
N GLU A 145 -14.67 -3.10 30.76
CA GLU A 145 -14.06 -3.28 32.09
C GLU A 145 -15.13 -3.53 33.17
N GLU A 146 -16.26 -2.82 33.07
CA GLU A 146 -17.37 -2.89 34.02
C GLU A 146 -18.38 -4.00 33.71
N ARG A 147 -18.18 -4.77 32.62
CA ARG A 147 -19.15 -5.74 32.07
C ARG A 147 -20.54 -5.13 31.80
N GLY A 148 -20.56 -3.86 31.39
CA GLY A 148 -21.74 -3.11 31.01
C GLY A 148 -22.19 -3.37 29.56
N THR A 149 -23.18 -2.58 29.12
CA THR A 149 -23.74 -2.68 27.77
C THR A 149 -22.83 -2.03 26.74
N LEU A 150 -22.51 -2.77 25.66
CA LEU A 150 -21.70 -2.30 24.55
C LEU A 150 -22.58 -1.84 23.38
N VAL A 151 -22.18 -0.75 22.72
CA VAL A 151 -22.76 -0.33 21.44
C VAL A 151 -21.99 -1.03 20.31
N PHE A 152 -22.69 -1.85 19.53
CA PHE A 152 -22.10 -2.50 18.36
C PHE A 152 -21.67 -1.45 17.31
N ASN A 153 -20.50 -1.63 16.69
CA ASN A 153 -20.03 -0.84 15.56
C ASN A 153 -20.46 -1.53 14.24
N PRO A 154 -21.42 -0.98 13.48
CA PRO A 154 -21.90 -1.59 12.25
C PRO A 154 -21.07 -1.21 11.01
N SER A 155 -19.96 -0.49 11.16
CA SER A 155 -19.13 -0.11 10.01
C SER A 155 -18.51 -1.32 9.32
N LEU A 156 -18.53 -1.27 8.00
CA LEU A 156 -17.90 -2.21 7.07
C LEU A 156 -16.61 -1.63 6.47
N THR A 157 -16.27 -0.38 6.81
CA THR A 157 -15.02 0.26 6.42
C THR A 157 -13.94 0.00 7.47
N GLU A 158 -12.88 -0.69 7.05
CA GLU A 158 -11.70 -0.92 7.87
C GLU A 158 -10.72 0.25 7.67
N ASP A 159 -10.60 1.10 8.68
CA ASP A 159 -9.70 2.26 8.72
C ASP A 159 -8.54 2.10 9.73
N GLY A 160 -8.54 0.98 10.49
CA GLY A 160 -7.58 0.70 11.56
C GLY A 160 -6.30 -0.01 11.12
N ASP A 161 -5.93 -1.07 11.83
CA ASP A 161 -4.73 -1.87 11.53
C ASP A 161 -5.01 -2.94 10.47
N LEU A 162 -4.00 -3.29 9.64
CA LEU A 162 -4.13 -4.33 8.61
C LEU A 162 -4.57 -5.69 9.18
N THR A 163 -4.24 -5.97 10.44
CA THR A 163 -4.64 -7.19 11.14
C THR A 163 -6.15 -7.31 11.32
N GLN A 164 -6.88 -6.19 11.43
CA GLN A 164 -8.34 -6.17 11.59
C GLN A 164 -9.09 -6.60 10.32
N ALA A 165 -8.43 -6.54 9.17
CA ALA A 165 -9.00 -6.95 7.89
C ALA A 165 -8.95 -8.48 7.64
N PHE A 166 -8.35 -9.27 8.54
CA PHE A 166 -8.36 -10.74 8.45
C PHE A 166 -9.53 -11.33 9.23
N ARG A 167 -10.27 -12.25 8.60
CA ARG A 167 -11.39 -12.98 9.20
C ARG A 167 -11.16 -14.48 9.09
N VAL A 168 -11.49 -15.21 10.15
CA VAL A 168 -11.49 -16.68 10.17
C VAL A 168 -12.94 -17.13 10.11
N PHE A 169 -13.26 -17.97 9.14
CA PHE A 169 -14.57 -18.61 9.03
C PHE A 169 -14.40 -20.05 9.50
N VAL A 170 -15.13 -20.44 10.55
CA VAL A 170 -15.20 -21.82 11.05
C VAL A 170 -16.55 -22.38 10.63
N ASP A 171 -16.55 -23.63 10.16
CA ASP A 171 -17.76 -24.42 9.87
C ASP A 171 -18.37 -24.97 11.17
#